data_AF-S7WTV9-F1
#
_entry.id   AF-S7WTV9-F1
#
_cell.length_a   1.000
_cell.length_b   1.000
_cell.length_c   1.000
_cell.angle_alpha   90.00
_cell.angle_beta   90.00
_cell.angle_gamma   90.00
#
_symmetry.space_group_name_H-M   'P 1'
#
loop_
_entity.id
_entity.type
_entity.pdbx_description
1 polymer ?
#
loop_
_entity_poly.entity_id
_entity_poly.type
_entity_poly.pdbx_seq_one_letter_code
_entity_poly.pdbx_strand_id
1 'polypeptide(L)'
;MYFYFNQYSLSSIKQKIIEYTGFGLLALSLIFLTKDTPWPGYAASLPVLGTVLILIANRQNSILTKPKFIQSLGSASYSIYLWHWPISFLLSYFLIQKNIINISFALLLSFILGWLSYKHIEPCRIHLNKINKKYVYLLFILSIAILYPFYKFLGKDGLENRADAEYLKRIEKIQMPMVSNGWCFYNIKDDHSLTVGENGLKCHIASNSTNAKSALLFGDSFAGHNIPFWDHLGKKLNLNVSVR
;
A
#
# COMPACT_ATOMS: atom_id res chain seq x y z
N MET A 1 1.48 -24.50 8.66
CA MET A 1 0.46 -24.43 9.74
C MET A 1 -0.53 -25.59 9.67
N TYR A 2 -1.27 -25.76 8.57
CA TYR A 2 -2.23 -26.88 8.40
C TYR A 2 -1.61 -28.28 8.57
N PHE A 3 -0.40 -28.51 8.04
CA PHE A 3 0.30 -29.81 8.17
C PHE A 3 0.76 -30.15 9.60
N TYR A 4 1.00 -29.15 10.46
CA TYR A 4 1.56 -29.36 11.80
C TYR A 4 0.47 -29.70 12.83
N PHE A 5 -0.71 -29.08 12.72
CA PHE A 5 -1.82 -29.31 13.65
C PHE A 5 -2.69 -30.53 13.32
N ASN A 6 -2.52 -31.12 12.14
CA ASN A 6 -3.27 -32.32 11.76
C ASN A 6 -2.81 -33.59 12.50
N GLN A 7 -1.69 -33.53 13.23
CA GLN A 7 -1.11 -34.66 13.95
C GLN A 7 -1.51 -34.72 15.44
N TYR A 8 -2.16 -33.68 15.98
CA TYR A 8 -2.55 -33.61 17.39
C TYR A 8 -4.06 -33.38 17.54
N SER A 9 -4.78 -34.42 17.98
CA SER A 9 -6.19 -34.31 18.33
C SER A 9 -6.34 -33.88 19.79
N LEU A 10 -6.73 -32.62 19.99
CA LEU A 10 -7.15 -32.13 21.31
C LEU A 10 -8.45 -32.83 21.74
N SER A 11 -8.60 -33.08 23.04
CA SER A 11 -9.88 -33.54 23.61
C SER A 11 -11.01 -32.53 23.29
N SER A 12 -12.22 -33.02 23.08
CA SER A 12 -13.40 -32.21 22.72
C SER A 12 -13.65 -31.00 23.62
N ILE A 13 -13.43 -31.16 24.93
CA ILE A 13 -13.58 -30.09 25.93
C ILE A 13 -12.54 -28.98 25.72
N LYS A 14 -11.26 -29.35 25.56
CA LYS A 14 -10.17 -28.40 25.26
C LYS A 14 -10.41 -27.65 23.96
N GLN A 15 -10.86 -28.34 22.90
CA GLN A 15 -11.22 -27.69 21.63
C GLN A 15 -12.30 -26.62 21.82
N LYS A 16 -13.36 -26.96 22.57
CA LYS A 16 -14.47 -26.04 22.85
C LYS A 16 -14.01 -24.80 23.63
N ILE A 17 -13.20 -24.99 24.67
CA ILE A 17 -12.65 -23.89 25.48
C ILE A 17 -11.76 -22.98 24.63
N ILE A 18 -10.83 -23.55 23.86
CA ILE A 18 -9.90 -22.81 23.01
C ILE A 18 -10.66 -22.03 21.94
N GLU A 19 -11.64 -22.66 21.28
CA GLU A 19 -12.48 -22.01 20.26
C GLU A 19 -13.23 -20.80 20.82
N TYR A 20 -13.95 -20.96 21.94
CA TYR A 20 -14.70 -19.85 22.54
C TYR A 20 -13.78 -18.75 23.07
N THR A 21 -12.60 -19.10 23.59
CA THR A 21 -11.59 -18.12 23.98
C THR A 21 -11.14 -17.32 22.76
N GLY A 22 -10.88 -17.99 21.64
CA GLY A 22 -10.52 -17.34 20.38
C GLY A 22 -11.61 -16.39 19.87
N PHE A 23 -12.88 -16.82 19.88
CA PHE A 23 -14.01 -15.93 19.56
C PHE A 23 -14.16 -14.77 20.55
N GLY A 24 -13.90 -15.00 21.83
CA GLY A 24 -13.88 -13.96 22.86
C GLY A 24 -12.82 -12.90 22.56
N LEU A 25 -11.60 -13.30 22.19
CA LEU A 25 -10.54 -12.37 21.79
C LEU A 25 -10.91 -11.59 20.52
N LEU A 26 -11.58 -12.22 19.54
CA LEU A 26 -12.09 -11.52 18.35
C LEU A 26 -13.16 -10.48 18.73
N ALA A 27 -14.12 -10.85 19.58
CA ALA A 27 -15.14 -9.92 20.06
C ALA A 27 -14.53 -8.74 20.82
N LEU A 28 -13.54 -9.00 21.67
CA LEU A 28 -12.78 -7.95 22.36
C LEU A 28 -12.06 -7.04 21.36
N SER A 29 -11.44 -7.59 20.31
CA SER A 29 -10.79 -6.78 19.29
C SER A 29 -11.76 -5.82 18.59
N LEU A 30 -13.00 -6.23 18.35
CA LEU A 30 -14.02 -5.36 17.73
C LEU A 30 -14.45 -4.21 18.66
N ILE A 31 -14.37 -4.39 19.97
CA ILE A 31 -14.78 -3.39 20.96
C ILE A 31 -13.62 -2.42 21.27
N PHE A 32 -12.40 -2.94 21.41
CA PHE A 32 -11.24 -2.16 21.83
C PHE A 32 -10.48 -1.48 20.69
N LEU A 33 -10.56 -2.01 19.45
CA LEU A 33 -9.89 -1.39 18.31
C LEU A 33 -10.77 -0.27 17.74
N THR A 34 -10.33 0.96 17.94
CA THR A 34 -10.99 2.17 17.43
C THR A 34 -10.17 2.82 16.31
N LYS A 35 -10.75 3.81 15.63
CA LYS A 35 -10.07 4.62 14.60
C LYS A 35 -8.79 5.32 15.10
N ASP A 36 -8.70 5.57 16.41
CA ASP A 36 -7.58 6.27 17.04
C ASP A 36 -6.47 5.29 17.48
N THR A 37 -6.71 3.98 17.33
CA THR A 37 -5.71 2.96 17.62
C THR A 37 -4.65 2.96 16.51
N PRO A 38 -3.35 3.11 16.82
CA PRO A 38 -2.29 3.06 15.82
C PRO A 38 -2.31 1.72 15.08
N TRP A 39 -2.45 1.76 13.75
CA TRP A 39 -2.57 0.56 12.92
C TRP A 39 -1.67 0.63 11.67
N PRO A 40 -0.95 -0.45 11.32
CA PRO A 40 -0.77 -1.69 12.08
C PRO A 40 0.21 -1.53 13.27
N GLY A 41 0.02 -2.30 14.35
CA GLY A 41 0.86 -2.25 15.55
C GLY A 41 0.61 -3.43 16.50
N TYR A 42 1.06 -3.34 17.76
CA TYR A 42 0.84 -4.41 18.76
C TYR A 42 -0.63 -4.77 18.96
N ALA A 43 -1.54 -3.82 18.75
CA ALA A 43 -2.98 -4.02 18.74
C ALA A 43 -3.45 -5.15 17.79
N ALA A 44 -2.72 -5.41 16.71
CA ALA A 44 -3.02 -6.51 15.79
C ALA A 44 -2.79 -7.90 16.40
N SER A 45 -2.01 -8.03 17.49
CA SER A 45 -1.79 -9.33 18.14
C SER A 45 -3.08 -9.92 18.67
N LEU A 46 -4.02 -9.08 19.13
CA LEU A 46 -5.27 -9.52 19.73
C LEU A 46 -6.16 -10.30 18.74
N PRO A 47 -6.55 -9.75 17.58
CA PRO A 47 -7.31 -10.50 16.58
C PRO A 47 -6.51 -11.66 15.97
N VAL A 48 -5.18 -11.54 15.86
CA VAL A 48 -4.32 -12.62 15.35
C VAL A 48 -4.34 -13.82 16.30
N LEU A 49 -4.11 -13.62 17.59
CA LEU A 49 -4.16 -14.68 18.60
C LEU A 49 -5.55 -15.30 18.67
N GLY A 50 -6.60 -14.49 18.64
CA GLY A 50 -7.98 -14.98 18.59
C GLY A 50 -8.21 -15.92 17.40
N THR A 51 -7.78 -15.51 16.21
CA THR A 51 -7.87 -16.33 14.99
C THR A 51 -7.05 -17.61 15.09
N VAL A 52 -5.82 -17.53 15.61
CA VAL A 52 -4.94 -18.70 15.81
C VAL A 52 -5.58 -19.72 16.75
N LEU A 53 -6.18 -19.29 17.86
CA LEU A 53 -6.87 -20.19 18.78
C LEU A 53 -8.04 -20.91 18.09
N ILE A 54 -8.85 -20.21 17.31
CA ILE A 54 -9.97 -20.82 16.56
C ILE A 54 -9.44 -21.88 15.58
N LEU A 55 -8.35 -21.58 14.86
CA LEU A 55 -7.75 -22.52 13.92
C LEU A 55 -7.15 -23.75 14.61
N ILE A 56 -6.48 -23.56 15.75
CA ILE A 56 -5.88 -24.67 16.53
C ILE A 56 -6.97 -25.56 17.15
N ALA A 57 -8.10 -24.98 17.58
CA ALA A 57 -9.21 -25.75 18.11
C ALA A 57 -9.76 -26.77 17.09
N ASN A 58 -9.68 -26.45 15.79
CA ASN A 58 -10.00 -27.32 14.65
C ASN A 58 -11.32 -28.12 14.83
N ARG A 59 -12.35 -27.46 15.37
CA ARG A 59 -13.58 -28.12 15.79
C ARG A 59 -14.57 -28.22 14.65
N GLN A 60 -14.67 -29.41 14.05
CA GLN A 60 -15.55 -29.68 12.90
C GLN A 60 -17.06 -29.57 13.21
N ASN A 61 -17.45 -29.77 14.47
CA ASN A 61 -18.85 -29.73 14.93
C ASN A 61 -19.23 -28.44 15.67
N SER A 62 -18.55 -27.33 15.39
CA SER A 62 -18.87 -26.04 15.99
C SER A 62 -20.09 -25.39 15.34
N ILE A 63 -20.98 -24.81 16.15
CA ILE A 63 -22.16 -24.10 15.65
C ILE A 63 -21.77 -22.84 14.86
N LEU A 64 -20.63 -22.23 15.18
CA LEU A 64 -20.18 -20.96 14.58
C LEU A 64 -19.42 -21.16 13.26
N THR A 65 -18.64 -22.23 13.14
CA THR A 65 -17.77 -22.47 11.96
C THR A 65 -18.29 -23.55 11.02
N LYS A 66 -19.19 -24.43 11.46
CA LYS A 66 -19.81 -25.49 10.63
C LYS A 66 -20.76 -24.98 9.54
N PRO A 67 -21.52 -23.88 9.70
CA PRO A 67 -22.50 -23.49 8.69
C PRO A 67 -21.86 -23.31 7.31
N LYS A 68 -22.38 -24.01 6.30
CA LYS A 68 -21.83 -23.99 4.93
C LYS A 68 -21.75 -22.58 4.34
N PHE A 69 -22.68 -21.70 4.72
CA PHE A 69 -22.66 -20.30 4.30
C PHE A 69 -21.42 -19.57 4.81
N ILE A 70 -21.07 -19.74 6.09
CA ILE A 70 -19.87 -19.13 6.70
C ILE A 70 -18.60 -19.67 6.03
N GLN A 71 -18.53 -20.97 5.78
CA GLN A 71 -17.39 -21.57 5.08
C GLN A 71 -17.29 -21.08 3.63
N SER A 72 -18.40 -21.00 2.91
CA SER A 72 -18.43 -20.51 1.54
C SER A 72 -18.02 -19.03 1.46
N LEU A 73 -18.44 -18.23 2.43
CA LEU A 73 -18.00 -16.85 2.55
C LEU A 73 -16.49 -16.75 2.84
N GLY A 74 -15.98 -17.61 3.74
CA GLY A 74 -14.56 -17.73 4.02
C GLY A 74 -13.75 -18.11 2.76
N SER A 75 -14.25 -19.05 1.97
CA SER A 75 -13.62 -19.44 0.69
C SER A 75 -13.60 -18.30 -0.32
N ALA A 76 -14.67 -17.50 -0.40
CA ALA A 76 -14.74 -16.34 -1.29
C ALA A 76 -13.98 -15.09 -0.78
N SER A 77 -13.50 -15.11 0.46
CA SER A 77 -12.92 -13.92 1.13
C SER A 77 -11.75 -13.31 0.37
N TYR A 78 -10.90 -14.12 -0.25
CA TYR A 78 -9.78 -13.64 -1.05
C TYR A 78 -10.26 -12.87 -2.30
N SER A 79 -11.23 -13.41 -3.02
CA SER A 79 -11.79 -12.73 -4.19
C SER A 79 -12.51 -11.43 -3.80
N ILE A 80 -13.25 -11.42 -2.69
CA ILE A 80 -13.88 -10.19 -2.16
C ILE A 80 -12.82 -9.15 -1.77
N TYR A 81 -11.72 -9.58 -1.13
CA TYR A 81 -10.60 -8.71 -0.82
C TYR A 81 -9.95 -8.10 -2.09
N LEU A 82 -9.91 -8.80 -3.22
CA LEU A 82 -9.40 -8.19 -4.45
C LEU A 82 -10.32 -7.09 -4.99
N TRP A 83 -11.64 -7.23 -4.89
CA TRP A 83 -12.60 -6.30 -5.47
C TRP A 83 -12.93 -5.09 -4.59
N HIS A 84 -12.83 -5.22 -3.26
CA HIS A 84 -13.18 -4.10 -2.37
C HIS A 84 -12.26 -2.88 -2.56
N TRP A 85 -10.98 -3.09 -2.87
CA TRP A 85 -10.01 -2.01 -2.98
C TRP A 85 -10.22 -1.16 -4.25
N PRO A 86 -10.35 -1.74 -5.46
CA PRO A 86 -10.75 -0.99 -6.66
C PRO A 86 -12.04 -0.20 -6.47
N ILE A 87 -13.05 -0.77 -5.82
CA ILE A 87 -14.32 -0.07 -5.60
C ILE A 87 -14.14 1.11 -4.64
N SER A 88 -13.39 0.93 -3.54
CA SER A 88 -13.05 2.02 -2.62
C SER A 88 -12.23 3.12 -3.30
N PHE A 89 -11.33 2.73 -4.21
CA PHE A 89 -10.57 3.67 -5.02
C PHE A 89 -11.50 4.49 -5.94
N LEU A 90 -12.40 3.83 -6.68
CA LEU A 90 -13.36 4.50 -7.56
C LEU A 90 -14.26 5.48 -6.80
N LEU A 91 -14.70 5.10 -5.60
CA LEU A 91 -15.49 6.00 -4.74
C LEU A 91 -14.74 7.29 -4.41
N SER A 92 -13.44 7.18 -4.12
CA SER A 92 -12.58 8.32 -3.79
C SER A 92 -12.17 9.12 -5.04
N TYR A 93 -11.91 8.44 -6.15
CA TYR A 93 -11.51 9.03 -7.42
C TYR A 93 -12.60 9.92 -8.03
N PHE A 94 -13.86 9.46 -7.98
CA PHE A 94 -15.01 10.23 -8.46
C PHE A 94 -15.54 11.25 -7.43
N LEU A 95 -14.80 11.49 -6.35
CA LEU A 95 -15.18 12.42 -5.28
C LEU A 95 -16.58 12.14 -4.71
N ILE A 96 -17.02 10.87 -4.71
CA ILE A 96 -18.34 10.49 -4.22
C ILE A 96 -18.32 10.61 -2.68
N GLN A 97 -19.31 11.32 -2.14
CA GLN A 97 -19.41 11.54 -0.71
C GLN A 97 -19.49 10.20 0.05
N LYS A 98 -18.70 10.06 1.11
CA LYS A 98 -18.63 8.85 1.95
C LYS A 98 -19.80 8.79 2.94
N ASN A 99 -21.02 8.77 2.40
CA ASN A 99 -22.25 8.60 3.18
C ASN A 99 -22.55 7.11 3.37
N ILE A 100 -23.35 6.78 4.40
CA ILE A 100 -23.69 5.39 4.74
C ILE A 100 -24.26 4.62 3.55
N ILE A 101 -25.08 5.27 2.70
CA ILE A 101 -25.70 4.70 1.51
C ILE A 101 -24.62 4.28 0.50
N ASN A 102 -23.71 5.20 0.16
CA ASN A 102 -22.67 4.96 -0.83
C ASN A 102 -21.66 3.91 -0.37
N ILE A 103 -21.32 3.92 0.92
CA ILE A 103 -20.44 2.89 1.52
C ILE A 103 -21.14 1.53 1.49
N SER A 104 -22.43 1.47 1.84
CA SER A 104 -23.20 0.22 1.83
C SER A 104 -23.32 -0.35 0.42
N PHE A 105 -23.57 0.51 -0.56
CA PHE A 105 -23.61 0.13 -1.97
C PHE A 105 -22.24 -0.36 -2.46
N ALA A 106 -21.15 0.34 -2.12
CA ALA A 106 -19.80 -0.07 -2.46
C ALA A 106 -19.43 -1.44 -1.84
N LEU A 107 -19.80 -1.68 -0.58
CA LEU A 107 -19.60 -2.96 0.09
C LEU A 107 -20.41 -4.08 -0.58
N LEU A 108 -21.68 -3.83 -0.89
CA LEU A 108 -22.53 -4.78 -1.61
C LEU A 108 -21.94 -5.13 -2.98
N LEU A 109 -21.50 -4.12 -3.73
CA LEU A 109 -20.87 -4.30 -5.04
C LEU A 109 -19.57 -5.11 -4.92
N SER A 110 -18.75 -4.83 -3.91
CA SER A 110 -17.51 -5.57 -3.63
C SER A 110 -17.79 -7.03 -3.34
N PHE A 111 -18.84 -7.30 -2.58
CA PHE A 111 -19.28 -8.65 -2.26
C PHE A 111 -19.77 -9.39 -3.51
N ILE A 112 -20.63 -8.75 -4.32
CA ILE A 112 -21.19 -9.36 -5.53
C ILE A 112 -20.09 -9.65 -6.55
N LEU A 113 -19.23 -8.68 -6.87
CA LEU A 113 -18.14 -8.85 -7.82
C LEU A 113 -17.11 -9.86 -7.31
N GLY A 114 -16.77 -9.79 -6.02
CA GLY A 114 -15.92 -10.78 -5.36
C GLY A 114 -16.47 -12.20 -5.44
N TRP A 115 -17.76 -12.37 -5.20
CA TRP A 115 -18.41 -13.68 -5.29
C TRP A 115 -18.48 -14.23 -6.72
N LEU A 116 -18.79 -13.37 -7.69
CA LEU A 116 -18.76 -13.75 -9.11
C LEU A 116 -17.34 -14.14 -9.54
N SER A 117 -16.34 -13.39 -9.10
CA SER A 117 -14.93 -13.69 -9.35
C SER A 117 -14.51 -15.02 -8.72
N TYR A 118 -14.91 -15.28 -7.47
CA TYR A 118 -14.71 -16.58 -6.81
C TYR A 118 -15.32 -17.72 -7.62
N LYS A 119 -16.57 -17.56 -8.07
CA LYS A 119 -17.30 -18.63 -8.78
C LYS A 119 -16.76 -18.90 -10.20
N HIS A 120 -16.34 -17.85 -10.92
CA HIS A 120 -16.01 -17.96 -12.34
C HIS A 120 -14.51 -17.98 -12.63
N ILE A 121 -13.70 -17.25 -11.86
CA ILE A 121 -12.26 -17.08 -12.13
C ILE A 121 -11.43 -18.07 -11.30
N GLU A 122 -11.75 -18.28 -10.03
CA GLU A 122 -10.95 -19.16 -9.17
C GLU A 122 -10.85 -20.61 -9.67
N PRO A 123 -11.91 -21.23 -10.24
CA PRO A 123 -11.82 -22.57 -10.83
C PRO A 123 -10.87 -22.66 -12.04
N CYS A 124 -10.50 -21.53 -12.67
CA CYS A 124 -9.49 -21.52 -13.72
C CYS A 124 -8.13 -22.00 -13.20
N ARG A 125 -7.81 -21.82 -11.91
CA ARG A 125 -6.57 -22.36 -11.31
C ARG A 125 -6.42 -23.86 -11.53
N ILE A 126 -7.51 -24.62 -11.43
CA ILE A 126 -7.50 -26.09 -11.60
C ILE A 126 -7.15 -26.44 -13.05
N HIS A 127 -7.63 -25.64 -14.00
CA HIS A 127 -7.35 -25.81 -15.42
C HIS A 127 -5.93 -25.34 -15.78
N LEU A 128 -5.48 -24.21 -15.24
CA LEU A 128 -4.13 -23.67 -15.42
C LEU A 128 -3.05 -24.63 -14.89
N ASN A 129 -3.31 -25.32 -13.77
CA ASN A 129 -2.40 -26.35 -13.24
C ASN A 129 -2.22 -27.56 -14.17
N LYS A 130 -3.12 -27.77 -15.13
CA LYS A 130 -3.02 -28.85 -16.13
C LYS A 130 -2.25 -28.42 -17.39
N ILE A 131 -1.96 -27.13 -17.54
CA ILE A 131 -1.24 -26.62 -18.72
C ILE A 131 0.23 -27.06 -18.64
N ASN A 132 0.78 -27.47 -19.78
CA ASN A 132 2.18 -27.88 -19.87
C ASN A 132 3.11 -26.69 -19.55
N LYS A 133 4.08 -26.94 -18.66
CA LYS A 133 5.08 -25.94 -18.21
C LYS A 133 5.76 -25.22 -19.37
N LYS A 134 5.98 -25.88 -20.53
CA LYS A 134 6.57 -25.26 -21.72
C LYS A 134 5.76 -24.05 -22.23
N TYR A 135 4.44 -24.17 -22.30
CA TYR A 135 3.57 -23.07 -22.73
C TYR A 135 3.52 -21.94 -21.69
N VAL A 136 3.59 -22.28 -20.40
CA VAL A 136 3.67 -21.28 -19.32
C VAL A 136 4.95 -20.46 -19.45
N TYR A 137 6.11 -21.10 -19.64
CA TYR A 137 7.37 -20.38 -19.87
C TYR A 137 7.35 -19.55 -21.15
N LEU A 138 6.75 -20.06 -22.23
CA LEU A 138 6.61 -19.33 -23.49
C LEU A 138 5.75 -18.07 -23.32
N LEU A 139 4.58 -18.19 -22.68
CA LEU A 139 3.70 -17.04 -22.38
C LEU A 139 4.38 -16.03 -21.46
N PHE A 140 5.14 -16.50 -20.48
CA PHE A 140 5.90 -15.64 -19.58
C PHE A 140 6.97 -14.84 -20.34
N ILE A 141 7.76 -15.49 -21.20
CA ILE A 141 8.76 -14.83 -22.04
C ILE A 141 8.10 -13.83 -22.99
N LEU A 142 6.99 -14.19 -23.63
CA LEU A 142 6.20 -13.30 -24.48
C LEU A 142 5.70 -12.07 -23.72
N SER A 143 5.19 -12.26 -22.49
CA SER A 143 4.73 -11.14 -21.67
C SER A 143 5.87 -10.18 -21.33
N ILE A 144 7.06 -10.69 -21.01
CA ILE A 144 8.25 -9.85 -20.76
C ILE A 144 8.69 -9.14 -22.04
N ALA A 145 8.71 -9.85 -23.16
CA ALA A 145 9.09 -9.29 -24.46
C ALA A 145 8.16 -8.15 -24.91
N ILE A 146 6.89 -8.16 -24.46
CA ILE A 146 5.92 -7.08 -24.71
C ILE A 146 6.04 -5.96 -23.67
N LEU A 147 6.18 -6.31 -22.39
CA LEU A 147 6.20 -5.33 -21.30
C LEU A 147 7.50 -4.54 -21.22
N TYR A 148 8.65 -5.14 -21.57
CA TYR A 148 9.95 -4.47 -21.56
C TYR A 148 10.05 -3.28 -22.54
N PRO A 149 9.69 -3.41 -23.83
CA PRO A 149 9.68 -2.26 -24.74
C PRO A 149 8.65 -1.22 -24.31
N PHE A 150 7.49 -1.64 -23.76
CA PHE A 150 6.50 -0.72 -23.22
C PHE A 150 7.03 0.08 -22.01
N TYR A 151 7.76 -0.57 -21.10
CA TYR A 151 8.45 0.07 -19.99
C TYR A 151 9.52 1.06 -20.47
N LYS A 152 10.36 0.66 -21.44
CA LYS A 152 11.37 1.55 -22.06
C LYS A 152 10.74 2.75 -22.76
N PHE A 153 9.58 2.56 -23.38
CA PHE A 153 8.83 3.63 -24.01
C PHE A 153 8.26 4.62 -22.98
N LEU A 154 7.68 4.12 -21.89
CA LEU A 154 7.20 4.96 -20.79
C LEU A 154 8.33 5.71 -20.06
N GLY A 155 9.53 5.13 -20.00
CA GLY A 155 10.68 5.72 -19.32
C GLY A 155 11.38 6.87 -20.05
N LYS A 156 11.03 7.14 -21.33
CA LYS A 156 11.61 8.27 -22.05
C LYS A 156 10.90 9.58 -21.70
N ASP A 157 9.59 9.69 -21.93
CA ASP A 157 8.78 10.86 -21.53
C ASP A 157 7.30 10.48 -21.25
N GLY A 158 7.02 9.19 -21.07
CA GLY A 158 5.65 8.67 -20.97
C GLY A 158 4.85 8.84 -22.27
N LEU A 159 3.52 8.89 -22.14
CA LEU A 159 2.61 9.24 -23.24
C LEU A 159 2.29 10.74 -23.14
N GLU A 160 3.02 11.60 -23.86
CA GLU A 160 2.82 13.06 -23.81
C GLU A 160 1.36 13.45 -24.12
N ASN A 161 0.73 12.76 -25.08
CA ASN A 161 -0.67 12.97 -25.47
C ASN A 161 -1.72 12.58 -24.41
N ARG A 162 -1.31 12.05 -23.25
CA ARG A 162 -2.24 11.75 -22.14
C ARG A 162 -2.63 13.00 -21.36
N ALA A 163 -1.88 14.08 -21.53
CA ALA A 163 -2.03 15.33 -20.80
C ALA A 163 -2.47 16.43 -21.76
N ASP A 164 -3.34 17.32 -21.27
CA ASP A 164 -3.76 18.48 -22.03
C ASP A 164 -2.58 19.45 -22.29
N ALA A 165 -2.64 20.15 -23.42
CA ALA A 165 -1.58 21.08 -23.82
C ALA A 165 -1.37 22.22 -22.81
N GLU A 166 -2.42 22.63 -22.10
CA GLU A 166 -2.30 23.61 -21.02
C GLU A 166 -1.57 23.04 -19.80
N TYR A 167 -1.83 21.78 -19.46
CA TYR A 167 -1.17 21.08 -18.35
C TYR A 167 0.33 20.88 -18.62
N LEU A 168 0.70 20.50 -19.84
CA LEU A 168 2.11 20.35 -20.25
C LEU A 168 2.89 21.66 -20.10
N LYS A 169 2.31 22.79 -20.52
CA LYS A 169 2.91 24.14 -20.33
C LYS A 169 3.07 24.52 -18.86
N ARG A 170 2.19 24.04 -17.97
CA ARG A 170 2.29 24.28 -16.53
C ARG A 170 3.38 23.42 -15.89
N ILE A 171 3.49 22.15 -16.27
CA ILE A 171 4.53 21.25 -15.76
C ILE A 171 5.92 21.69 -16.17
N GLU A 172 6.09 22.26 -17.37
CA GLU A 172 7.40 22.79 -17.80
C GLU A 172 7.97 23.84 -16.81
N LYS A 173 7.08 24.56 -16.12
CA LYS A 173 7.45 25.52 -15.05
C LYS A 173 7.72 24.85 -13.70
N ILE A 174 7.28 23.61 -13.50
CA ILE A 174 7.48 22.83 -12.27
C ILE A 174 8.77 22.04 -12.44
N GLN A 175 9.89 22.71 -12.22
CA GLN A 175 11.20 22.07 -12.18
C GLN A 175 11.53 21.64 -10.74
N MET A 176 12.08 20.44 -10.58
CA MET A 176 12.62 20.03 -9.28
C MET A 176 13.81 20.92 -8.89
N PRO A 177 13.97 21.25 -7.60
CA PRO A 177 15.06 22.11 -7.13
C PRO A 177 16.37 21.32 -7.03
N MET A 178 16.90 20.88 -8.16
CA MET A 178 18.12 20.08 -8.27
C MET A 178 19.40 20.91 -8.12
N VAL A 179 20.53 20.24 -7.88
CA VAL A 179 21.85 20.92 -7.90
C VAL A 179 22.16 21.54 -9.26
N SER A 180 21.73 20.91 -10.35
CA SER A 180 21.95 21.41 -11.72
C SER A 180 21.27 22.75 -12.02
N ASN A 181 20.18 23.10 -11.33
CA ASN A 181 19.51 24.41 -11.43
C ASN A 181 19.72 25.28 -10.19
N GLY A 182 20.82 25.07 -9.46
CA GLY A 182 21.31 25.98 -8.42
C GLY A 182 20.76 25.74 -7.01
N TRP A 183 20.14 24.59 -6.76
CA TRP A 183 19.55 24.23 -5.47
C TRP A 183 20.32 23.11 -4.76
N CYS A 184 19.80 22.63 -3.62
CA CYS A 184 20.48 21.65 -2.77
C CYS A 184 19.97 20.21 -2.92
N PHE A 185 19.06 19.91 -3.85
CA PHE A 185 18.51 18.55 -3.98
C PHE A 185 19.37 17.66 -4.88
N TYR A 186 19.97 16.63 -4.30
CA TYR A 186 20.72 15.61 -5.03
C TYR A 186 19.78 14.51 -5.53
N ASN A 187 19.79 14.28 -6.85
CA ASN A 187 19.10 13.15 -7.45
C ASN A 187 20.07 11.96 -7.58
N ILE A 188 20.11 11.13 -6.54
CA ILE A 188 20.98 9.94 -6.47
C ILE A 188 20.70 8.94 -7.61
N LYS A 189 19.50 9.00 -8.20
CA LYS A 189 19.09 8.09 -9.29
C LYS A 189 19.84 8.38 -10.59
N ASP A 190 20.12 9.64 -10.87
CA ASP A 190 20.64 10.10 -12.17
C ASP A 190 22.09 10.61 -12.09
N ASP A 191 22.56 10.99 -10.90
CA ASP A 191 23.93 11.46 -10.69
C ASP A 191 24.80 10.39 -10.01
N HIS A 192 25.48 9.59 -10.82
CA HIS A 192 26.43 8.57 -10.37
C HIS A 192 27.82 9.13 -10.04
N SER A 193 28.02 10.45 -10.17
CA SER A 193 29.30 11.12 -9.87
C SER A 193 29.42 11.60 -8.42
N LEU A 194 28.35 11.41 -7.63
CA LEU A 194 28.31 11.83 -6.22
C LEU A 194 29.31 11.03 -5.39
N THR A 195 30.36 11.73 -4.96
CA THR A 195 31.34 11.22 -4.00
C THR A 195 30.95 11.70 -2.61
N VAL A 196 31.04 10.82 -1.60
CA VAL A 196 30.81 11.21 -0.21
C VAL A 196 31.89 12.20 0.19
N GLY A 197 31.50 13.44 0.51
CA GLY A 197 32.42 14.51 0.85
C GLY A 197 31.72 15.70 1.49
N GLU A 198 32.50 16.67 1.97
CA GLU A 198 31.98 17.83 2.70
C GLU A 198 31.19 18.82 1.82
N ASN A 199 31.24 18.67 0.49
CA ASN A 199 30.55 19.57 -0.44
C ASN A 199 29.03 19.52 -0.27
N GLY A 200 28.46 18.35 0.07
CA GLY A 200 27.04 18.22 0.39
C GLY A 200 26.63 18.89 1.70
N LEU A 201 27.58 19.13 2.61
CA LEU A 201 27.34 19.80 3.90
C LEU A 201 27.37 21.33 3.81
N LYS A 202 27.77 21.89 2.65
CA LYS A 202 27.96 23.32 2.43
C LYS A 202 26.80 23.99 1.69
N CYS A 203 25.66 23.32 1.57
CA CYS A 203 24.53 23.89 0.86
C CYS A 203 23.73 24.83 1.76
N HIS A 204 23.80 26.12 1.44
CA HIS A 204 23.10 27.20 2.12
C HIS A 204 22.16 27.91 1.16
N ILE A 205 20.94 28.19 1.61
CA ILE A 205 19.91 28.94 0.86
C ILE A 205 19.46 30.16 1.68
N ALA A 206 18.61 31.00 1.07
CA ALA A 206 18.04 32.22 1.63
C ALA A 206 19.00 33.43 1.70
N SER A 207 19.30 33.95 2.90
CA SER A 207 20.06 35.20 3.10
C SER A 207 21.55 34.95 3.33
N ASN A 208 22.39 35.64 2.57
CA ASN A 208 23.86 35.65 2.74
C ASN A 208 24.35 36.83 3.60
N SER A 209 23.46 37.54 4.30
CA SER A 209 23.83 38.66 5.17
C SER A 209 24.59 38.16 6.40
N THR A 210 25.61 38.91 6.83
CA THR A 210 26.38 38.63 8.06
C THR A 210 25.54 38.72 9.33
N ASN A 211 24.41 39.43 9.29
CA ASN A 211 23.46 39.56 10.40
C ASN A 211 22.28 38.58 10.32
N ALA A 212 22.28 37.65 9.36
CA ALA A 212 21.21 36.67 9.20
C ALA A 212 21.24 35.62 10.32
N LYS A 213 20.07 35.21 10.81
CA LYS A 213 19.98 34.14 11.81
C LYS A 213 20.15 32.78 11.14
N SER A 214 20.93 31.89 11.74
CA SER A 214 21.11 30.54 11.22
C SER A 214 19.87 29.68 11.45
N ALA A 215 19.49 28.91 10.42
CA ALA A 215 18.43 27.92 10.46
C ALA A 215 18.92 26.62 9.79
N LEU A 216 18.34 25.49 10.17
CA LEU A 216 18.67 24.18 9.62
C LEU A 216 17.40 23.57 9.02
N LEU A 217 17.45 23.25 7.73
CA LEU A 217 16.46 22.43 7.05
C LEU A 217 17.00 21.00 6.97
N PHE A 218 16.40 20.10 7.73
CA PHE A 218 16.77 18.68 7.77
C PHE A 218 15.55 17.83 7.40
N GLY A 219 15.73 16.85 6.52
CA GLY A 219 14.68 15.91 6.17
C GLY A 219 15.01 14.99 5.00
N ASP A 220 13.96 14.44 4.40
CA ASP A 220 14.07 13.54 3.25
C ASP A 220 13.82 14.30 1.93
N SER A 221 13.39 13.57 0.90
CA SER A 221 13.04 14.15 -0.39
C SER A 221 11.91 15.19 -0.32
N PHE A 222 11.04 15.15 0.67
CA PHE A 222 10.01 16.18 0.85
C PHE A 222 10.60 17.50 1.35
N ALA A 223 11.60 17.46 2.24
CA ALA A 223 12.32 18.67 2.65
C ALA A 223 13.06 19.27 1.44
N GLY A 224 13.70 18.41 0.64
CA GLY A 224 14.37 18.79 -0.61
C GLY A 224 13.43 19.43 -1.64
N HIS A 225 12.26 18.84 -1.86
CA HIS A 225 11.27 19.38 -2.80
C HIS A 225 10.80 20.79 -2.44
N ASN A 226 10.77 21.12 -1.14
CA ASN A 226 10.30 22.42 -0.63
C ASN A 226 11.42 23.45 -0.45
N ILE A 227 12.66 23.18 -0.90
CA ILE A 227 13.78 24.12 -0.80
C ILE A 227 13.44 25.54 -1.33
N PRO A 228 12.79 25.72 -2.51
CA PRO A 228 12.47 27.07 -3.01
C PRO A 228 11.52 27.85 -2.11
N PHE A 229 10.61 27.17 -1.41
CA PHE A 229 9.73 27.78 -0.42
C PHE A 229 10.54 28.29 0.77
N TRP A 230 11.47 27.49 1.28
CA TRP A 230 12.34 27.86 2.39
C TRP A 230 13.32 28.98 2.04
N ASP A 231 13.81 29.02 0.80
CA ASP A 231 14.62 30.14 0.30
C ASP A 231 13.84 31.45 0.30
N HIS A 232 12.60 31.45 -0.22
CA HIS A 232 11.76 32.63 -0.23
C HIS A 232 11.41 33.12 1.18
N LEU A 233 11.01 32.20 2.06
CA LEU A 233 10.69 32.51 3.45
C LEU A 233 11.92 33.01 4.22
N GLY A 234 13.06 32.34 4.03
CA GLY A 234 14.31 32.70 4.69
C GLY A 234 14.81 34.08 4.27
N LYS A 235 14.69 34.46 3.00
CA LYS A 235 15.02 35.83 2.55
C LYS A 235 14.15 36.88 3.23
N LYS A 236 12.85 36.61 3.37
CA LYS A 236 11.90 37.51 4.04
C LYS A 236 12.18 37.67 5.54
N LEU A 237 12.63 36.59 6.19
CA LEU A 237 12.92 36.55 7.63
C LEU A 237 14.41 36.80 7.96
N ASN A 238 15.24 37.11 6.96
CA ASN A 238 16.69 37.23 7.07
C ASN A 238 17.35 36.03 7.76
N LEU A 239 17.06 34.82 7.27
CA LEU A 239 17.63 33.57 7.72
C LEU A 239 18.68 33.06 6.73
N ASN A 240 19.78 32.51 7.23
CA ASN A 240 20.69 31.67 6.47
C ASN A 240 20.35 30.21 6.78
N VAL A 241 19.82 29.49 5.79
CA VAL A 241 19.31 28.13 5.98
C VAL A 241 20.33 27.12 5.45
N SER A 242 20.91 26.32 6.34
CA SER A 242 21.72 25.14 5.98
C SER A 242 20.80 23.99 5.64
N VAL A 243 21.00 23.35 4.49
CA VAL A 243 20.22 22.17 4.07
C VAL A 243 21.04 20.91 4.32
N ARG A 244 20.48 19.93 5.04
CA ARG A 244 21.13 18.66 5.39
C ARG A 244 20.21 17.45 5.18
#